data_AF-A0A0B7AI30-F1
#
_entry.id   AF-A0A0B7AI30-F1
#
_cell.length_a   1.000
_cell.length_b   1.000
_cell.length_c   1.000
_cell.angle_alpha   90.00
_cell.angle_beta   90.00
_cell.angle_gamma   90.00
#
_symmetry.space_group_name_H-M   'P 1'
#
loop_
_entity.id
_entity.type
_entity.pdbx_description
1 polymer ?
#
loop_
_entity_poly.entity_id
_entity_poly.type
_entity_poly.pdbx_seq_one_letter_code
_entity_poly.pdbx_strand_id
1 'polypeptide(L)'
;MVAFVMAYSFTEPQGKKQDDSDDDSDDEETIMSAPMMVPMADMLNHITKNNAKLTFGKDALKMVTTRMIKKGEEVYNTYGQVSNLHLMHMYGFAEPYPNNINDVVEIPVIRLLAAAKEQLDDSDSTDITLLDEKWKYLVETDVIAEDDVFVLGTDGFITDDVLIESMKVR
;
A
#
# COMPACT_ATOMS: atom_id res chain seq x y z
N MET A 1 -2.87 -22.95 5.84
CA MET A 1 -4.04 -22.67 4.98
C MET A 1 -4.18 -21.17 4.66
N VAL A 2 -3.78 -20.27 5.55
CA VAL A 2 -3.85 -18.80 5.33
C VAL A 2 -2.98 -18.32 4.16
N ALA A 3 -1.74 -18.82 4.02
CA ALA A 3 -0.85 -18.45 2.91
C ALA A 3 -1.43 -18.71 1.51
N PHE A 4 -2.26 -19.75 1.37
CA PHE A 4 -2.90 -20.04 0.09
C PHE A 4 -3.97 -18.99 -0.25
N VAL A 5 -4.75 -18.57 0.74
CA VAL A 5 -5.72 -17.48 0.54
C VAL A 5 -4.98 -16.18 0.23
N MET A 6 -3.91 -15.86 0.95
CA MET A 6 -3.12 -14.64 0.69
C MET A 6 -2.55 -14.58 -0.74
N ALA A 7 -2.00 -15.69 -1.24
CA ALA A 7 -1.30 -15.69 -2.54
C ALA A 7 -2.22 -15.92 -3.76
N TYR A 8 -3.38 -16.55 -3.59
CA TYR A 8 -4.21 -17.01 -4.72
C TYR A 8 -5.64 -16.46 -4.71
N SER A 9 -6.05 -15.76 -3.64
CA SER A 9 -7.38 -15.13 -3.63
C SER A 9 -7.37 -13.78 -4.33
N PHE A 10 -8.54 -13.41 -4.83
CA PHE A 10 -8.82 -12.12 -5.43
C PHE A 10 -9.85 -11.39 -4.56
N THR A 11 -9.64 -10.10 -4.37
CA THR A 11 -10.61 -9.20 -3.76
C THR A 11 -11.21 -8.33 -4.84
N GLU A 12 -12.54 -8.20 -4.84
CA GLU A 12 -13.22 -7.25 -5.70
C GLU A 12 -13.00 -5.84 -5.15
N PRO A 13 -12.39 -4.93 -5.93
CA PRO A 13 -12.32 -3.54 -5.52
C PRO A 13 -13.75 -3.01 -5.44
N GLN A 14 -14.14 -2.45 -4.29
CA GLN A 14 -15.42 -1.79 -4.18
C GLN A 14 -15.45 -0.60 -5.14
N GLY A 15 -16.14 -0.75 -6.28
CA GLY A 15 -16.68 0.42 -6.96
C GLY A 15 -17.73 1.04 -6.05
N LYS A 16 -17.82 2.38 -5.98
CA LYS A 16 -18.97 3.06 -5.37
C LYS A 16 -20.25 2.44 -5.94
N LYS A 17 -20.88 1.52 -5.21
CA LYS A 17 -22.21 1.02 -5.54
C LYS A 17 -23.14 2.18 -5.23
N GLN A 18 -23.49 2.95 -6.26
CA GLN A 18 -24.69 3.74 -6.24
C GLN A 18 -25.85 2.74 -6.36
N ASP A 19 -26.37 2.27 -5.24
CA ASP A 19 -27.69 1.64 -5.15
C ASP A 19 -28.20 1.74 -3.70
N ASP A 20 -29.09 2.72 -3.53
CA ASP A 20 -30.19 2.85 -2.57
C ASP A 20 -30.34 1.76 -1.50
N SER A 21 -29.69 1.94 -0.35
CA SER A 21 -30.23 1.47 0.93
C SER A 21 -29.86 2.46 2.02
N ASP A 22 -30.86 3.21 2.48
CA ASP A 22 -30.82 3.99 3.72
C ASP A 22 -30.45 3.06 4.89
N ASP A 23 -29.20 3.09 5.34
CA ASP A 23 -28.84 2.69 6.70
C ASP A 23 -27.70 3.60 7.17
N ASP A 24 -28.06 4.55 8.03
CA ASP A 24 -27.15 5.43 8.77
C ASP A 24 -26.33 4.57 9.74
N SER A 25 -25.12 4.18 9.33
CA SER A 25 -24.07 3.76 10.26
C SER A 25 -22.75 4.42 9.88
N ASP A 26 -22.38 5.46 10.65
CA ASP A 26 -21.11 6.20 10.62
C ASP A 26 -19.93 5.33 11.08
N ASP A 27 -19.61 4.26 10.34
CA ASP A 27 -18.34 3.54 10.42
C ASP A 27 -17.82 3.35 8.98
N GLU A 28 -16.93 4.23 8.52
CA GLU A 28 -16.22 4.08 7.22
C GLU A 28 -15.18 2.93 7.29
N GLU A 29 -15.58 1.75 7.75
CA GLU A 29 -14.84 0.54 7.43
C GLU A 29 -15.06 0.27 5.94
N THR A 30 -14.07 0.53 5.09
CA THR A 30 -14.05 0.02 3.72
C THR A 30 -14.24 -1.49 3.79
N ILE A 31 -15.48 -1.98 3.58
CA ILE A 31 -15.82 -3.39 3.67
C ILE A 31 -15.16 -4.13 2.50
N MET A 32 -13.87 -4.45 2.61
CA MET A 32 -13.18 -5.23 1.59
C MET A 32 -14.00 -6.48 1.31
N SER A 33 -14.38 -6.69 0.04
CA SER A 33 -15.14 -7.87 -0.34
C SER A 33 -14.41 -9.13 0.13
N ALA A 34 -15.14 -10.13 0.62
CA ALA A 34 -14.53 -11.37 1.04
C ALA A 34 -13.62 -11.95 -0.08
N PRO A 35 -12.41 -12.42 0.26
CA PRO A 35 -11.48 -12.97 -0.72
C PRO A 35 -12.08 -14.18 -1.42
N MET A 36 -12.01 -14.21 -2.75
CA MET A 36 -12.57 -15.27 -3.59
C MET A 36 -11.49 -15.97 -4.39
N MET A 37 -11.62 -17.29 -4.55
CA MET A 37 -10.75 -18.06 -5.45
C MET A 37 -11.34 -17.99 -6.86
N VAL A 38 -10.52 -17.57 -7.83
CA VAL A 38 -10.95 -17.46 -9.23
C VAL A 38 -10.16 -18.49 -10.05
N PRO A 39 -10.77 -19.64 -10.39
CA PRO A 39 -10.10 -20.67 -11.17
C PRO A 39 -9.55 -20.11 -12.48
N MET A 40 -8.40 -20.59 -12.91
CA MET A 40 -7.66 -20.17 -14.11
C MET A 40 -7.05 -18.78 -14.04
N ALA A 41 -7.67 -17.81 -13.36
CA ALA A 41 -7.08 -16.49 -13.16
C ALA A 41 -5.91 -16.54 -12.17
N ASP A 42 -6.00 -17.43 -11.18
CA ASP A 42 -4.97 -17.73 -10.18
C ASP A 42 -3.72 -18.44 -10.74
N MET A 43 -3.78 -18.95 -11.97
CA MET A 43 -2.64 -19.57 -12.66
C MET A 43 -1.69 -18.56 -13.30
N LEU A 44 -2.11 -17.30 -13.47
CA LEU A 44 -1.31 -16.27 -14.12
C LEU A 44 -0.36 -15.62 -13.12
N ASN A 45 0.94 -15.72 -13.40
CA ASN A 45 1.98 -15.08 -12.60
C ASN A 45 1.90 -13.56 -12.66
N HIS A 46 2.49 -12.89 -11.66
CA HIS A 46 2.60 -11.44 -11.62
C HIS A 46 3.97 -10.95 -12.07
N ILE A 47 3.96 -9.88 -12.85
CA ILE A 47 5.09 -8.96 -13.01
C ILE A 47 4.56 -7.54 -13.00
N THR A 48 5.41 -6.58 -12.62
CA THR A 48 5.04 -5.17 -12.61
C THR A 48 4.69 -4.66 -14.01
N LYS A 49 5.43 -5.08 -15.04
CA LYS A 49 5.16 -4.75 -16.46
C LYS A 49 4.24 -5.78 -17.11
N ASN A 50 3.06 -5.98 -16.52
CA ASN A 50 2.10 -7.01 -16.91
C ASN A 50 1.56 -6.85 -18.34
N ASN A 51 0.99 -7.93 -18.88
CA ASN A 51 0.38 -7.96 -20.21
C ASN A 51 -1.10 -8.39 -20.20
N ALA A 52 -1.64 -8.76 -19.03
CA ALA A 52 -3.04 -9.03 -18.78
C ALA A 52 -3.50 -8.48 -17.42
N LYS A 53 -4.79 -8.21 -17.30
CA LYS A 53 -5.44 -7.81 -16.05
C LYS A 53 -6.84 -8.41 -15.93
N LEU A 54 -7.23 -8.73 -14.69
CA LEU A 54 -8.60 -9.13 -14.39
C LEU A 54 -9.51 -7.90 -14.33
N THR A 55 -10.69 -8.00 -14.95
CA THR A 55 -11.73 -6.96 -14.93
C THR A 55 -13.02 -7.58 -14.42
N PHE A 56 -13.63 -6.93 -13.42
CA PHE A 56 -14.92 -7.32 -12.85
C PHE A 56 -16.05 -6.85 -13.77
N GLY A 57 -16.82 -7.79 -14.32
CA GLY A 57 -18.03 -7.51 -15.09
C GLY A 57 -19.27 -7.92 -14.30
N LYS A 58 -20.44 -7.38 -14.67
CA LYS A 58 -21.72 -7.62 -13.97
C LYS A 58 -22.05 -9.11 -13.80
N ASP A 59 -21.81 -9.92 -14.83
CA ASP A 59 -22.18 -11.34 -14.85
C ASP A 59 -20.98 -12.29 -14.74
N ALA A 60 -19.77 -11.80 -15.01
CA ALA A 60 -18.56 -12.63 -15.06
C ALA A 60 -17.27 -11.81 -14.93
N LEU A 61 -16.25 -12.44 -14.34
CA LEU A 61 -14.87 -11.99 -14.31
C LEU A 61 -14.23 -12.19 -15.70
N LYS A 62 -13.57 -11.16 -16.22
CA LYS A 62 -12.93 -11.18 -17.55
C LYS A 62 -11.45 -10.91 -17.44
N MET A 63 -10.62 -11.84 -17.90
CA MET A 63 -9.19 -11.60 -18.07
C MET A 63 -8.96 -10.93 -19.43
N VAL A 64 -8.37 -9.74 -19.43
CA VAL A 64 -8.18 -8.93 -20.65
C VAL A 64 -6.71 -8.58 -20.82
N THR A 65 -6.19 -8.70 -22.04
CA THR A 65 -4.80 -8.33 -22.35
C THR A 65 -4.64 -6.82 -22.43
N THR A 66 -3.61 -6.27 -21.79
CA THR A 66 -3.27 -4.84 -21.83
C THR A 66 -2.38 -4.50 -23.02
N ARG A 67 -1.71 -5.49 -23.61
CA ARG A 67 -0.86 -5.36 -24.81
C ARG A 67 -0.94 -6.61 -25.69
N MET A 68 -0.41 -6.53 -26.91
CA MET A 68 -0.25 -7.71 -27.77
C MET A 68 0.76 -8.69 -27.17
N ILE A 69 0.41 -9.98 -27.13
CA ILE A 69 1.24 -11.07 -26.61
C ILE A 69 1.68 -11.95 -27.78
N LYS A 70 2.98 -12.18 -27.93
CA LYS A 70 3.51 -13.01 -29.02
C LYS A 70 3.35 -14.50 -28.71
N LYS A 71 3.32 -15.33 -29.75
CA LYS A 71 3.29 -16.79 -29.58
C LYS A 71 4.53 -17.25 -28.79
N GLY A 72 4.31 -17.96 -27.69
CA GLY A 72 5.37 -18.46 -26.81
C GLY A 72 5.77 -17.49 -25.68
N GLU A 73 5.17 -16.29 -25.63
CA GLU A 73 5.30 -15.37 -24.50
C GLU A 73 4.35 -15.78 -23.38
N GLU A 74 4.79 -15.66 -22.14
CA GLU A 74 3.97 -15.92 -20.96
C GLU A 74 2.94 -14.80 -20.73
N VAL A 75 1.76 -15.17 -20.24
CA VAL A 75 0.70 -14.21 -19.89
C VAL A 75 0.82 -13.89 -18.41
N TYR A 76 1.14 -12.63 -18.10
CA TYR A 76 1.30 -12.13 -16.76
C TYR A 76 0.14 -11.23 -16.35
N ASN A 77 -0.42 -11.51 -15.17
CA ASN A 77 -1.42 -10.70 -14.52
C ASN A 77 -0.77 -9.57 -13.68
N THR A 78 -1.59 -8.63 -13.20
CA THR A 78 -1.23 -7.69 -12.14
C THR A 78 -1.90 -8.09 -10.83
N TYR A 79 -1.13 -8.12 -9.73
CA TYR A 79 -1.67 -8.24 -8.37
C TYR A 79 -1.94 -6.86 -7.74
N GLY A 80 -1.72 -5.78 -8.51
CA GLY A 80 -1.79 -4.40 -8.05
C GLY A 80 -0.45 -3.69 -8.12
N GLN A 81 -0.40 -2.51 -7.50
CA GLN A 81 0.82 -1.75 -7.28
C GLN A 81 1.44 -2.22 -5.95
N VAL A 82 2.26 -3.26 -6.04
CA VAL A 82 2.82 -3.95 -4.87
C VAL A 82 4.35 -3.86 -4.86
N SER A 83 4.90 -3.59 -3.68
CA SER A 83 6.35 -3.53 -3.45
C SER A 83 6.96 -4.93 -3.33
N ASN A 84 8.28 -5.03 -3.42
CA ASN A 84 8.96 -6.31 -3.24
C ASN A 84 8.80 -6.86 -1.80
N LEU A 85 8.70 -5.98 -0.80
CA LEU A 85 8.40 -6.38 0.57
C LEU A 85 7.04 -7.07 0.65
N HIS A 86 6.01 -6.48 0.04
CA HIS A 86 4.67 -7.05 0.01
C HIS A 86 4.61 -8.34 -0.81
N LEU A 87 5.27 -8.37 -1.97
CA LEU A 87 5.37 -9.57 -2.82
C LEU A 87 6.00 -10.74 -2.05
N MET A 88 7.09 -10.48 -1.33
CA MET A 88 7.78 -11.51 -0.54
C MET A 88 6.91 -11.99 0.62
N HIS A 89 6.23 -11.08 1.32
CA HIS A 89 5.40 -11.42 2.48
C HIS A 89 4.14 -12.21 2.08
N MET A 90 3.45 -11.78 1.03
CA MET A 90 2.15 -12.34 0.66
C MET A 90 2.25 -13.50 -0.34
N TYR A 91 3.21 -13.44 -1.26
CA TYR A 91 3.31 -14.38 -2.38
C TYR A 91 4.63 -15.19 -2.38
N GLY A 92 5.59 -14.85 -1.52
CA GLY A 92 6.83 -15.61 -1.36
C GLY A 92 7.84 -15.43 -2.50
N PHE A 93 7.73 -14.37 -3.29
CA PHE A 93 8.69 -14.03 -4.34
C PHE A 93 8.95 -12.52 -4.40
N ALA A 94 10.01 -12.11 -5.08
CA ALA A 94 10.30 -10.70 -5.35
C ALA A 94 10.79 -10.55 -6.79
N GLU A 95 10.55 -9.38 -7.39
CA GLU A 95 11.06 -9.07 -8.72
C GLU A 95 12.49 -8.51 -8.63
N PRO A 96 13.40 -8.95 -9.52
CA PRO A 96 14.78 -8.46 -9.50
C PRO A 96 14.85 -7.00 -9.96
N TYR A 97 15.73 -6.21 -9.33
CA TYR A 97 15.97 -4.82 -9.73
C TYR A 97 16.50 -4.74 -11.17
N PRO A 98 16.00 -3.81 -12.02
CA PRO A 98 15.07 -2.71 -11.76
C PRO A 98 13.63 -2.99 -12.25
N ASN A 99 13.16 -4.23 -12.20
CA ASN A 99 11.90 -4.61 -12.84
C ASN A 99 10.65 -4.12 -12.08
N ASN A 100 10.70 -4.12 -10.74
CA ASN A 100 9.63 -3.56 -9.92
C ASN A 100 9.75 -2.04 -9.84
N ILE A 101 8.94 -1.33 -10.62
CA ILE A 101 8.85 0.14 -10.57
C ILE A 101 8.00 0.63 -9.39
N ASN A 102 7.15 -0.24 -8.83
CA ASN A 102 6.28 0.05 -7.68
C ASN A 102 6.96 -0.34 -6.36
N ASP A 103 8.28 -0.53 -6.36
CA ASP A 103 9.01 -0.85 -5.14
C ASP A 103 9.00 0.37 -4.21
N VAL A 104 8.84 0.11 -2.92
CA VAL A 104 8.74 1.16 -1.90
C VAL A 104 9.58 0.81 -0.69
N VAL A 105 9.97 1.85 0.06
CA VAL A 105 10.63 1.74 1.35
C VAL A 105 9.73 2.40 2.40
N GLU A 106 9.50 1.67 3.48
CA GLU A 106 8.75 2.14 4.63
C GLU A 106 9.73 2.70 5.67
N ILE A 107 9.50 3.94 6.11
CA ILE A 107 10.30 4.62 7.14
C ILE A 107 9.39 4.86 8.34
N PRO A 108 9.58 4.13 9.46
CA PRO A 108 8.77 4.33 10.66
C PRO A 108 8.87 5.76 11.17
N VAL A 109 7.76 6.38 11.55
CA VAL A 109 7.76 7.80 11.97
C VAL A 109 8.61 8.00 13.23
N ILE A 110 8.72 7.00 14.11
CA ILE A 110 9.62 7.03 15.28
C ILE A 110 11.08 7.31 14.89
N ARG A 111 11.52 6.88 13.70
CA ARG A 111 12.88 7.18 13.21
C ARG A 111 13.06 8.64 12.87
N LEU A 112 12.00 9.34 12.45
CA LEU A 112 12.02 10.78 12.21
C LEU A 112 12.22 11.55 13.53
N LEU A 113 11.51 11.16 14.59
CA LEU A 113 11.71 11.73 15.93
C LEU A 113 13.14 11.49 16.44
N ALA A 114 13.66 10.28 16.27
CA ALA A 114 15.04 9.96 16.67
C ALA A 114 16.05 10.84 15.91
N ALA A 115 15.90 10.96 14.58
CA ALA A 115 16.77 11.80 13.75
C ALA A 115 16.66 13.29 14.11
N ALA A 116 15.47 13.78 14.46
CA ALA A 116 15.27 15.16 14.91
C ALA A 116 15.96 15.43 16.26
N LYS A 117 15.91 14.47 17.20
CA LYS A 117 16.66 14.54 18.46
C LYS A 117 18.16 14.49 18.26
N GLU A 118 18.65 13.66 17.34
CA GLU A 118 20.09 13.60 17.01
C GLU A 118 20.62 14.89 16.38
N GLN A 119 19.79 15.65 15.66
CA GLN A 119 20.21 16.94 15.08
C GLN A 119 20.23 18.09 16.10
N LEU A 120 19.49 17.97 17.20
CA LEU A 120 19.49 18.93 18.29
C LEU A 120 20.58 18.48 19.29
N ASP A 121 21.80 19.02 19.14
CA ASP A 121 22.91 18.75 20.06
C ASP A 121 22.50 18.98 21.54
N ASP A 122 23.10 18.22 22.46
CA ASP A 122 22.87 18.16 23.92
C ASP A 122 22.89 19.51 24.70
N SER A 123 23.07 20.66 24.03
CA SER A 123 23.13 21.98 24.67
C SER A 123 21.77 22.59 25.00
N ASP A 124 20.71 22.27 24.26
CA ASP A 124 19.40 22.92 24.39
C ASP A 124 18.32 21.94 24.89
N SER A 125 18.40 21.62 26.19
CA SER A 125 17.41 20.76 26.87
C SER A 125 15.95 21.21 26.69
N THR A 126 15.73 22.51 26.45
CA THR A 126 14.41 23.09 26.16
C THR A 126 13.86 22.70 24.79
N ASP A 127 14.72 22.50 23.80
CA ASP A 127 14.30 22.20 22.42
C ASP A 127 13.89 20.73 22.29
N ILE A 128 14.56 19.85 23.03
CA ILE A 128 14.17 18.43 23.14
C ILE A 128 12.79 18.32 23.81
N THR A 129 12.54 19.06 24.89
CA THR A 129 11.22 19.07 25.54
C THR A 129 10.13 19.62 24.62
N LEU A 130 10.43 20.68 23.85
CA LEU A 130 9.49 21.25 22.90
C LEU A 130 9.17 20.27 21.76
N LEU A 131 10.16 19.51 21.29
CA LEU A 131 9.97 18.49 20.27
C LEU A 131 9.05 17.36 20.76
N ASP A 132 9.22 16.92 22.01
CA ASP A 132 8.35 15.91 22.62
C ASP A 132 6.91 16.40 22.79
N GLU A 133 6.72 17.68 23.17
CA GLU A 133 5.38 18.29 23.22
C GLU A 133 4.73 18.40 21.84
N LYS A 134 5.51 18.79 20.81
CA LYS A 134 5.03 18.84 19.42
C LYS A 134 4.64 17.46 18.89
N TRP A 135 5.43 16.44 19.21
CA TRP A 135 5.12 15.06 18.85
C TRP A 135 3.82 14.60 19.50
N LYS A 136 3.66 14.87 20.81
CA LYS A 136 2.44 14.56 21.55
C LYS A 136 1.22 15.25 20.95
N TYR A 137 1.36 16.49 20.48
CA TYR A 137 0.30 17.21 19.79
C TYR A 137 -0.09 16.56 18.45
N LEU A 138 0.89 16.11 17.66
CA LEU A 138 0.64 15.42 16.38
C LEU A 138 -0.11 14.10 16.59
N VAL A 139 0.24 13.36 17.65
CA VAL A 139 -0.46 12.12 18.04
C VAL A 139 -1.87 12.41 18.58
N GLU A 140 -2.04 13.44 19.40
CA GLU A 140 -3.37 13.82 19.92
C GLU A 140 -4.33 14.34 18.84
N THR A 141 -3.79 14.91 17.76
CA THR A 141 -4.57 15.43 16.63
C THR A 141 -4.88 14.34 15.59
N ASP A 142 -4.43 13.09 15.83
CA ASP A 142 -4.61 11.95 14.93
C ASP A 142 -4.00 12.16 13.54
N VAL A 143 -2.95 13.00 13.46
CA VAL A 143 -2.18 13.23 12.22
C VAL A 143 -1.15 12.11 12.01
N ILE A 144 -0.65 11.55 13.11
CA ILE A 144 0.40 10.52 13.13
C ILE A 144 0.09 9.53 14.26
N ALA A 145 0.08 8.24 13.96
CA ALA A 145 0.16 7.17 14.93
C ALA A 145 1.61 6.73 15.18
N GLU A 146 1.91 6.16 16.35
CA GLU A 146 3.27 5.71 16.68
C GLU A 146 3.74 4.56 15.77
N ASP A 147 2.82 3.77 15.24
CA ASP A 147 3.04 2.65 14.32
C ASP A 147 2.98 3.05 12.84
N ASP A 148 2.78 4.33 12.54
CA ASP A 148 2.76 4.81 11.16
C ASP A 148 4.14 4.67 10.48
N VAL A 149 4.08 4.62 9.15
CA VAL A 149 5.23 4.56 8.26
C VAL A 149 5.09 5.57 7.13
N PHE A 150 6.15 6.30 6.85
CA PHE A 150 6.26 7.07 5.61
C PHE A 150 6.64 6.13 4.48
N VAL A 151 5.88 6.17 3.39
CA VAL A 151 6.11 5.30 2.23
C VAL A 151 6.82 6.08 1.14
N LEU A 152 8.07 5.70 0.85
CA LEU A 152 8.91 6.28 -0.20
C LEU A 152 8.94 5.35 -1.42
N GLY A 153 8.42 5.82 -2.55
CA GLY A 153 8.51 5.15 -3.84
C GLY A 153 9.75 5.57 -4.64
N THR A 154 9.87 5.04 -5.86
CA THR A 154 10.96 5.36 -6.80
C THR A 154 10.91 6.79 -7.33
N ASP A 155 9.71 7.37 -7.45
CA ASP A 155 9.47 8.70 -8.01
C ASP A 155 9.17 9.78 -6.94
N GLY A 156 9.09 9.43 -5.66
CA GLY A 156 8.74 10.35 -4.57
C GLY A 156 8.08 9.69 -3.38
N PHE A 157 7.68 10.48 -2.39
CA PHE A 157 6.87 9.97 -1.27
C PHE A 157 5.43 9.76 -1.73
N ILE A 158 4.83 8.65 -1.31
CA ILE A 158 3.41 8.35 -1.59
C ILE A 158 2.54 9.00 -0.51
N THR A 159 3.05 9.06 0.72
CA THR A 159 2.40 9.70 1.88
C THR A 159 2.87 11.16 2.02
N ASP A 160 2.73 11.96 0.95
CA ASP A 160 3.20 13.34 0.92
C ASP A 160 2.49 14.23 1.96
N ASP A 161 1.17 14.06 2.14
CA ASP A 161 0.37 14.91 3.01
C ASP A 161 0.79 14.79 4.49
N VAL A 162 0.90 13.55 4.99
CA VAL A 162 1.35 13.25 6.37
C VAL A 162 2.79 13.72 6.58
N LEU A 163 3.66 13.54 5.59
CA LEU A 163 5.04 13.99 5.67
C LEU A 163 5.10 15.52 5.77
N ILE A 164 4.37 16.24 4.91
CA ILE A 164 4.36 17.71 4.90
C ILE A 164 3.82 18.23 6.23
N GLU A 165 2.74 17.68 6.75
CA GLU A 165 2.17 18.09 8.04
C GLU A 165 3.13 17.82 9.20
N SER A 166 3.77 16.65 9.22
CA SER A 166 4.79 16.31 10.22
C SER A 166 6.00 17.24 10.20
N MET A 167 6.45 17.65 9.00
CA MET A 167 7.60 18.55 8.83
C MET A 167 7.25 20.03 9.01
N LYS A 168 5.98 20.41 8.89
CA LYS A 168 5.52 21.80 8.99
C LYS A 168 5.46 22.32 10.43
N VAL A 169 5.54 21.45 11.44
CA VAL A 169 5.62 21.84 12.87
C VAL A 169 7.02 22.38 13.22
N ARG A 170 7.47 23.41 12.50
CA ARG A 170 8.72 24.14 12.76
C ARG A 170 8.46 25.30 13.70
#